data_AF-A0A2E3D963-F1
#
_entry.id   AF-A0A2E3D963-F1
#
_cell.length_a   1.000
_cell.length_b   1.000
_cell.length_c   1.000
_cell.angle_alpha   90.00
_cell.angle_beta   90.00
_cell.angle_gamma   90.00
#
_symmetry.space_group_name_H-M   'P 1'
#
loop_
_entity.id
_entity.type
_entity.pdbx_description
1 polymer ?
#
loop_
_entity_poly.entity_id
_entity_poly.type
_entity_poly.pdbx_seq_one_letter_code
_entity_poly.pdbx_strand_id
1 'polypeptide(L)' 'MTNKEFMENLMTFSPHGGLAQAFILEAVRKYSEQVAAADPKIFEGGFIHGPAWQGVARDILSRMEKHLDD' A
#
# COMPACT_ATOMS: atom_id res chain seq x y z
N MET A 1 2.49 -10.99 -17.35
CA MET A 1 1.73 -10.02 -16.56
C MET A 1 2.67 -9.40 -15.55
N THR A 2 2.88 -8.09 -15.62
CA THR A 2 3.67 -7.33 -14.64
C THR A 2 2.87 -7.11 -13.35
N ASN A 3 3.54 -6.73 -12.26
CA ASN A 3 2.84 -6.40 -11.00
C ASN A 3 1.83 -5.25 -11.20
N LYS A 4 2.16 -4.28 -12.07
CA LYS A 4 1.23 -3.20 -12.44
C LYS A 4 -0.02 -3.75 -13.11
N GLU A 5 0.15 -4.54 -14.16
CA GLU A 5 -0.97 -5.13 -14.91
C GLU A 5 -1.84 -6.01 -14.02
N PHE A 6 -1.24 -6.75 -13.09
CA PHE A 6 -1.98 -7.57 -12.14
C PHE A 6 -2.82 -6.74 -11.17
N MET A 7 -2.24 -5.68 -10.58
CA MET A 7 -2.98 -4.80 -9.68
C MET A 7 -4.12 -4.06 -10.40
N GLU A 8 -3.90 -3.59 -11.63
CA GLU A 8 -4.95 -3.02 -12.47
C GLU A 8 -6.06 -4.04 -12.74
N ASN A 9 -5.71 -5.28 -13.04
CA ASN A 9 -6.70 -6.35 -13.24
C ASN A 9 -7.51 -6.64 -11.97
N LEU A 10 -6.85 -6.74 -10.81
CA LEU A 10 -7.48 -6.99 -9.52
C LEU A 10 -8.49 -5.89 -9.14
N MET A 11 -8.17 -4.63 -9.44
CA MET A 11 -9.05 -3.49 -9.19
C MET A 11 -10.19 -3.36 -10.21
N THR A 12 -10.00 -3.82 -11.45
CA THR A 12 -10.93 -3.56 -12.56
C THR A 12 -11.89 -4.72 -12.81
N PHE A 13 -11.42 -5.97 -12.71
CA PHE A 13 -12.17 -7.16 -13.11
C PHE A 13 -12.56 -8.07 -11.94
N SER A 14 -12.49 -7.55 -10.71
CA SER A 14 -12.98 -8.29 -9.55
C SER A 14 -14.50 -8.54 -9.68
N PRO A 15 -14.98 -9.76 -9.39
CA PRO A 15 -16.41 -10.06 -9.30
C PRO A 15 -17.18 -9.19 -8.30
N HIS A 16 -16.45 -8.54 -7.38
CA HIS A 16 -17.01 -7.67 -6.35
C HIS A 16 -16.99 -6.17 -6.73
N GLY A 17 -16.57 -5.82 -7.95
CA GLY A 17 -16.62 -4.46 -8.48
C GLY A 17 -15.95 -3.43 -7.56
N GLY A 18 -16.61 -2.29 -7.35
CA GLY A 18 -16.08 -1.19 -6.52
C GLY A 18 -15.73 -1.56 -5.08
N LEU A 19 -16.34 -2.60 -4.50
CA LEU A 19 -15.97 -3.07 -3.15
C LEU A 19 -14.55 -3.64 -3.10
N ALA A 20 -14.09 -4.25 -4.19
CA ALA A 20 -12.71 -4.73 -4.26
C ALA A 20 -11.71 -3.57 -4.27
N GLN A 21 -12.04 -2.47 -4.95
CA GLN A 21 -11.20 -1.27 -4.97
C GLN A 21 -11.12 -0.65 -3.56
N ALA A 22 -12.26 -0.47 -2.90
CA ALA A 22 -12.31 0.03 -1.52
C ALA A 22 -11.51 -0.86 -0.55
N PHE A 23 -11.63 -2.18 -0.69
CA PHE A 23 -10.85 -3.13 0.11
C PHE A 23 -9.34 -2.99 -0.10
N ILE A 24 -8.89 -2.87 -1.35
CA ILE A 24 -7.48 -2.72 -1.69
C ILE A 24 -6.95 -1.40 -1.14
N LEU A 25 -7.70 -0.30 -1.30
CA LEU A 25 -7.34 1.01 -0.75
C LEU A 25 -7.18 0.93 0.78
N GLU A 26 -8.12 0.31 1.48
CA GLU A 26 -8.04 0.16 2.93
C GLU A 26 -6.87 -0.74 3.38
N ALA A 27 -6.59 -1.81 2.63
CA ALA A 27 -5.45 -2.68 2.89
C ALA A 27 -4.11 -1.93 2.74
N VAL A 28 -3.98 -1.13 1.68
CA VAL A 28 -2.79 -0.30 1.43
C VAL A 28 -2.63 0.75 2.52
N ARG A 29 -3.71 1.46 2.88
CA ARG A 29 -3.70 2.47 3.96
C ARG A 29 -3.21 1.88 5.28
N LYS A 30 -3.84 0.78 5.73
CA LYS A 30 -3.48 0.11 6.98
C LYS A 30 -2.06 -0.44 7.00
N TYR A 31 -1.61 -1.02 5.88
CA TYR A 31 -0.24 -1.53 5.80
C TYR A 31 0.78 -0.38 5.87
N SER A 32 0.51 0.73 5.17
CA SER A 32 1.36 1.92 5.24
C SER A 32 1.42 2.51 6.65
N GLU A 33 0.30 2.59 7.38
CA GLU A 33 0.27 3.01 8.80
C GLU A 33 1.18 2.13 9.66
N GLN A 34 1.04 0.80 9.52
CA GLN A 34 1.84 -0.17 10.28
C GLN A 34 3.34 -0.02 10.01
N VAL A 35 3.73 0.09 8.73
CA VAL A 35 5.14 0.22 8.34
C VAL A 35 5.72 1.57 8.76
N ALA A 36 4.96 2.65 8.62
CA ALA A 36 5.38 4.00 9.00
C ALA A 36 5.60 4.15 10.51
N ALA A 37 4.85 3.41 11.33
CA ALA A 37 4.92 3.44 12.79
C ALA A 37 5.89 2.41 13.42
N ALA A 38 6.28 1.37 12.68
CA ALA A 38 7.16 0.31 13.16
C ALA A 38 8.61 0.79 13.42
N ASP A 39 9.43 -0.03 14.08
CA ASP A 39 10.89 0.17 14.09
C ASP A 39 11.45 -0.26 12.72
N PRO A 40 12.19 0.61 11.98
CA PRO A 40 12.75 0.25 10.67
C PRO A 40 13.64 -0.99 10.72
N LYS A 41 14.26 -1.30 11.87
CA LYS A 41 15.09 -2.50 12.04
C LYS A 41 14.31 -3.81 11.85
N ILE A 42 12.98 -3.80 12.02
CA ILE A 42 12.12 -4.96 11.78
C ILE A 42 12.13 -5.36 10.31
N PHE A 43 12.32 -4.38 9.42
CA PHE A 43 12.41 -4.59 7.97
C PHE A 43 13.86 -4.69 7.48
N GLU A 44 14.83 -4.57 8.39
CA GLU A 44 16.24 -4.61 8.06
C GLU A 44 16.67 -6.07 7.85
N GLY A 45 16.83 -6.44 6.58
CA GLY A 45 17.22 -7.80 6.18
C GLY A 45 16.51 -8.25 4.90
N GLY A 46 17.25 -8.91 4.01
CA GLY A 46 16.77 -9.30 2.68
C GLY A 46 16.99 -8.21 1.63
N PHE A 47 16.05 -8.05 0.69
CA PHE A 47 16.13 -7.08 -0.42
C PHE A 47 15.68 -5.66 -0.04
N ILE A 48 15.29 -5.42 1.21
CA ILE A 48 14.66 -4.17 1.64
C ILE A 48 15.54 -3.49 2.71
N HIS A 49 15.85 -2.22 2.49
CA HIS A 49 16.46 -1.34 3.49
C HIS A 49 15.34 -0.71 4.33
N GLY A 50 15.37 -0.92 5.65
CA GLY A 50 14.25 -0.61 6.54
C GLY A 50 13.79 0.85 6.47
N PRO A 51 14.72 1.83 6.61
CA PRO A 51 14.37 3.25 6.47
C PRO A 51 13.80 3.61 5.08
N ALA A 52 14.24 2.94 4.01
CA ALA A 52 13.70 3.20 2.68
C ALA A 52 12.26 2.68 2.58
N TRP A 53 11.97 1.52 3.17
CA TRP A 53 10.62 0.96 3.23
C TRP A 53 9.67 1.85 4.04
N GLN A 54 10.13 2.39 5.15
CA GLN A 54 9.36 3.39 5.91
C GLN A 54 9.10 4.66 5.12
N GLY A 55 10.09 5.13 4.34
CA GLY A 55 9.92 6.26 3.44
C GLY A 55 8.81 6.04 2.42
N VAL A 56 8.78 4.85 1.80
CA VAL A 56 7.72 4.44 0.87
C VAL A 56 6.35 4.43 1.57
N ALA A 57 6.27 3.84 2.77
CA ALA A 57 5.02 3.79 3.52
C ALA A 57 4.47 5.19 3.85
N ARG A 58 5.33 6.13 4.25
CA ARG A 58 4.92 7.52 4.54
C ARG A 58 4.43 8.26 3.30
N ASP A 59 5.11 8.12 2.15
CA ASP A 59 4.67 8.72 0.88
C ASP A 59 3.31 8.17 0.45
N ILE A 60 3.14 6.84 0.48
CA ILE A 60 1.87 6.22 0.13
C ILE A 60 0.76 6.65 1.10
N LEU A 61 1.00 6.62 2.41
CA LEU A 61 0.00 7.03 3.40
C LEU A 61 -0.47 8.47 3.16
N SER A 62 0.45 9.41 2.92
CA SER A 62 0.09 10.80 2.65
C SER A 62 -0.78 10.97 1.41
N ARG A 63 -0.51 10.20 0.34
CA ARG A 63 -1.33 10.23 -0.88
C ARG A 63 -2.72 9.63 -0.65
N MET A 64 -2.80 8.59 0.17
CA MET A 64 -4.05 7.93 0.53
C MET A 64 -4.95 8.83 1.38
N GLU A 65 -4.39 9.47 2.42
CA GLU A 65 -5.11 10.43 3.26
C GLU A 65 -5.70 11.55 2.39
N LYS A 66 -4.87 12.15 1.53
CA LYS A 66 -5.33 13.20 0.62
C LYS A 66 -6.46 12.73 -0.30
N HIS A 67 -6.38 11.52 -0.84
CA HIS A 67 -7.40 11.00 -1.77
C HIS A 67 -8.72 10.65 -1.08
N LEU A 68 -8.68 10.23 0.20
CA LEU A 68 -9.87 9.84 0.96
C LEU A 68 -10.55 11.03 1.65
N ASP A 69 -9.83 12.14 1.83
CA ASP A 69 -10.35 13.40 2.34
C ASP A 69 -11.02 14.28 1.24
N ASP A 70 -10.85 13.93 -0.03
CA ASP A 70 -11.47 14.56 -1.22
C ASP A 70 -12.89 14.02 -1.50
#